data_AF-A0A960WTP9-F1
#
_entry.id   AF-A0A960WTP9-F1
#
_cell.length_a   1.000
_cell.length_b   1.000
_cell.length_c   1.000
_cell.angle_alpha   90.00
_cell.angle_beta   90.00
_cell.angle_gamma   90.00
#
_symmetry.space_group_name_H-M   'P 1'
#
loop_
_entity.id
_entity.type
_entity.pdbx_description
1 polymer ?
#
loop_
_entity_poly.entity_id
_entity_poly.type
_entity_poly.pdbx_seq_one_letter_code
_entity_poly.pdbx_strand_id
1 'polypeptide(L)'
;MSRSVSNLSQVLLLFACFTLTSCFRDKEAEMALAEENRKMGDELENLKRELIAIGDESSKLRDEISDYESKRRNLKLYQRQELEVGKEMVDVKNYKMELETTLRALEDGIEEWKAATRDSFKGLKLPSFSTVDGTPLSDPIVVEVKDEGIQFAEGDAIKFVEFEKLPKTMRERFADESLIVQDSNTKASDQ
;
A
#
# COMPACT_ATOMS: atom_id res chain seq x y z
N MET A 1 -79.19 83.45 -49.55
CA MET A 1 -77.89 83.39 -48.86
C MET A 1 -77.65 82.11 -48.04
N SER A 2 -78.49 81.06 -48.10
CA SER A 2 -78.30 79.83 -47.29
C SER A 2 -77.46 78.70 -47.91
N ARG A 3 -77.05 78.79 -49.18
CA ARG A 3 -76.29 77.70 -49.84
C ARG A 3 -74.78 77.73 -49.58
N SER A 4 -74.18 78.85 -49.20
CA SER A 4 -72.73 78.90 -48.91
C SER A 4 -72.36 78.37 -47.52
N VAL A 5 -73.30 78.37 -46.57
CA VAL A 5 -73.09 77.83 -45.21
C VAL A 5 -73.04 76.29 -45.22
N SER A 6 -73.80 75.65 -46.13
CA SER A 6 -73.81 74.19 -46.29
C SER A 6 -72.47 73.62 -46.79
N ASN A 7 -71.80 74.32 -47.71
CA ASN A 7 -70.53 73.84 -48.28
C ASN A 7 -69.37 73.99 -47.29
N LEU A 8 -69.40 75.03 -46.44
CA LEU A 8 -68.38 75.24 -45.41
C LEU A 8 -68.42 74.12 -44.34
N SER A 9 -69.62 73.68 -43.95
CA SER A 9 -69.81 72.59 -43.00
C SER A 9 -69.30 71.23 -43.52
N GLN A 10 -69.47 70.95 -44.81
CA GLN A 10 -68.99 69.69 -45.40
C GLN A 10 -67.46 69.66 -45.54
N VAL A 11 -66.85 70.80 -45.88
CA VAL A 11 -65.38 70.93 -45.94
C VAL A 11 -64.76 70.78 -44.54
N LEU A 12 -65.36 71.39 -43.51
CA LEU A 12 -64.92 71.22 -42.12
C LEU A 12 -65.04 69.77 -41.63
N LEU A 13 -66.11 69.06 -42.00
CA LEU A 13 -66.30 67.66 -41.66
C LEU A 13 -65.25 66.76 -42.34
N LEU A 14 -64.96 66.98 -43.62
CA LEU A 14 -63.93 66.23 -44.35
C LEU A 14 -62.53 66.49 -43.78
N PHE A 15 -62.23 67.74 -43.43
CA PHE A 15 -60.96 68.10 -42.80
C PHE A 15 -60.82 67.48 -41.39
N ALA A 16 -61.89 67.47 -40.60
CA ALA A 16 -61.95 66.78 -39.31
C ALA A 16 -61.77 65.25 -39.46
N CYS A 17 -62.41 64.62 -40.45
CA CYS A 17 -62.23 63.19 -40.73
C CYS A 17 -60.80 62.86 -41.20
N PHE A 18 -60.17 63.74 -42.00
CA PHE A 18 -58.81 63.53 -42.48
C PHE A 18 -57.76 63.69 -41.37
N THR A 19 -57.96 64.69 -40.50
CA THR A 19 -57.08 64.91 -39.33
C THR A 19 -57.24 63.81 -38.29
N LEU A 20 -58.46 63.34 -38.01
CA LEU A 20 -58.70 62.20 -37.11
C LEU A 20 -58.09 60.91 -37.66
N THR A 21 -58.25 60.59 -38.95
CA THR A 21 -57.67 59.37 -39.52
C THR A 21 -56.14 59.39 -39.57
N SER A 22 -55.51 60.56 -39.75
CA SER A 22 -54.05 60.71 -39.60
C SER A 22 -53.61 60.43 -38.17
N CYS A 23 -54.26 61.05 -37.16
CA CYS A 23 -53.92 60.83 -35.76
C CYS A 23 -54.13 59.37 -35.30
N PHE A 24 -55.14 58.67 -35.83
CA PHE A 24 -55.35 57.25 -35.52
C PHE A 24 -54.24 56.36 -36.10
N ARG A 25 -53.80 56.62 -37.34
CA ARG A 25 -52.68 55.86 -37.96
C ARG A 25 -51.36 56.09 -37.24
N ASP A 26 -51.08 57.33 -36.83
CA ASP A 26 -49.86 57.64 -36.07
C ASP A 26 -49.88 56.93 -34.71
N LYS A 27 -51.04 56.85 -34.06
CA LYS A 27 -51.21 56.13 -32.79
C LYS A 27 -51.08 54.61 -32.94
N GLU A 28 -51.61 54.02 -34.02
CA GLU A 28 -51.42 52.59 -34.31
C GLU A 28 -49.94 52.26 -34.57
N ALA A 29 -49.22 53.10 -35.31
CA ALA A 29 -47.80 52.95 -35.54
C ALA A 29 -46.98 53.10 -34.24
N GLU A 30 -47.34 54.06 -33.38
CA GLU A 30 -46.71 54.25 -32.07
C GLU A 30 -46.92 53.04 -31.16
N MET A 31 -48.13 52.47 -31.12
CA MET A 31 -48.41 51.25 -30.36
C MET A 31 -47.64 50.04 -30.88
N ALA A 32 -47.54 49.88 -32.21
CA ALA A 32 -46.77 48.80 -32.82
C ALA A 32 -45.27 48.89 -32.47
N LEU A 33 -44.69 50.10 -32.56
CA LEU A 33 -43.31 50.35 -32.15
C LEU A 33 -43.10 50.10 -30.65
N ALA A 34 -44.06 50.48 -29.80
CA ALA A 34 -43.99 50.21 -28.37
C ALA A 34 -44.04 48.70 -28.07
N GLU A 35 -44.85 47.93 -28.79
CA GLU A 35 -44.92 46.48 -28.65
C GLU A 35 -43.62 45.79 -29.13
N GLU A 36 -43.07 46.21 -30.26
CA GLU A 36 -41.79 45.69 -30.78
C GLU A 36 -40.63 46.00 -29.82
N ASN A 37 -40.55 47.22 -29.31
CA ASN A 37 -39.55 47.60 -28.30
C ASN A 37 -39.70 46.77 -27.02
N ARG A 38 -40.93 46.45 -26.60
CA ARG A 38 -41.17 45.57 -25.46
C ARG A 38 -40.67 44.15 -25.72
N LYS A 39 -40.98 43.58 -26.89
CA LYS A 39 -40.50 42.23 -27.29
C LYS A 39 -38.98 42.17 -27.33
N MET A 40 -38.34 43.16 -27.96
CA MET A 40 -36.87 43.25 -27.97
C MET A 40 -36.28 43.39 -26.56
N GLY A 41 -36.96 44.12 -25.68
CA GLY A 41 -36.59 44.23 -24.27
C GLY A 41 -36.62 42.88 -23.55
N ASP A 42 -37.72 42.12 -23.72
CA ASP A 42 -37.89 40.80 -23.11
C ASP A 42 -36.87 39.78 -23.65
N GLU A 43 -36.60 39.79 -24.96
CA GLU A 43 -35.56 38.96 -25.59
C GLU A 43 -34.16 39.30 -25.09
N LEU A 44 -33.85 40.59 -24.95
CA LEU A 44 -32.57 41.05 -24.43
C LEU A 44 -32.39 40.66 -22.96
N GLU A 45 -33.44 40.73 -22.15
CA GLU A 45 -33.42 40.21 -20.78
C GLU A 45 -33.22 38.69 -20.75
N ASN A 46 -33.89 37.95 -21.62
CA ASN A 46 -33.73 36.50 -21.69
C ASN A 46 -32.28 36.11 -22.07
N LEU A 47 -31.73 36.74 -23.10
CA LEU A 47 -30.33 36.54 -23.53
C LEU A 47 -29.34 36.89 -22.42
N LYS A 48 -29.60 37.95 -21.63
CA LYS A 48 -28.77 38.28 -20.46
C LYS A 48 -28.80 37.17 -19.41
N ARG A 49 -29.98 36.59 -19.12
CA ARG A 49 -30.09 35.48 -18.16
C ARG A 49 -29.37 34.24 -18.65
N GLU A 50 -29.52 33.90 -19.94
CA GLU A 50 -28.80 32.79 -20.56
C GLU A 50 -27.28 33.00 -20.52
N LEU A 51 -26.79 34.20 -20.81
CA LEU A 51 -25.38 34.53 -20.74
C LEU A 51 -24.81 34.36 -19.32
N ILE A 52 -25.58 34.78 -18.30
CA ILE A 52 -25.21 34.57 -16.89
C ILE A 52 -25.17 33.07 -16.57
N ALA A 53 -26.19 32.30 -16.97
CA ALA A 53 -26.24 30.86 -16.72
C ALA A 53 -25.07 30.10 -17.37
N ILE A 54 -24.73 30.44 -18.62
CA ILE A 54 -23.55 29.90 -19.32
C ILE A 54 -22.26 30.31 -18.61
N GLY A 55 -22.18 31.54 -18.10
CA GLY A 55 -21.05 32.01 -17.31
C GLY A 55 -20.85 31.19 -16.04
N ASP A 56 -21.92 30.93 -15.30
CA ASP A 56 -21.91 30.13 -14.08
C ASP A 56 -21.51 28.67 -14.37
N GLU A 57 -22.06 28.07 -15.43
CA GLU A 57 -21.70 26.73 -15.88
C GLU A 57 -20.23 26.65 -16.31
N SER A 58 -19.74 27.66 -17.04
CA SER A 58 -18.33 27.76 -17.43
C SER A 58 -17.39 27.85 -16.22
N SER A 59 -17.78 28.60 -15.19
CA SER A 59 -17.02 28.67 -13.93
C SER A 59 -16.99 27.31 -13.23
N LYS A 60 -18.15 26.64 -13.12
CA LYS A 60 -18.24 25.32 -12.49
C LYS A 60 -17.40 24.28 -13.20
N LEU A 61 -17.46 24.22 -14.54
CA LEU A 61 -16.65 23.30 -15.33
C LEU A 61 -15.15 23.57 -15.16
N ARG A 62 -14.74 24.84 -15.04
CA ARG A 62 -13.35 25.21 -14.76
C ARG A 62 -12.87 24.67 -13.42
N ASP A 63 -13.70 24.80 -12.38
CA ASP A 63 -13.38 24.29 -11.04
C ASP A 63 -13.27 22.77 -11.05
N GLU A 64 -14.19 22.07 -11.73
CA GLU A 64 -14.13 20.62 -11.91
C GLU A 64 -12.86 20.18 -12.64
N ILE A 65 -12.47 20.86 -13.73
CA ILE A 65 -11.22 20.59 -14.44
C ILE A 65 -10.02 20.75 -13.50
N SER A 66 -9.98 21.81 -12.69
CA SER A 66 -8.90 22.04 -11.74
C SER A 66 -8.81 20.91 -10.70
N ASP A 67 -9.94 20.46 -10.18
CA ASP A 67 -10.00 19.32 -9.25
C ASP A 67 -9.52 18.01 -9.91
N TYR A 68 -9.94 17.72 -11.14
CA TYR A 68 -9.46 16.55 -11.88
C TYR A 68 -7.95 16.60 -12.17
N GLU A 69 -7.41 17.77 -12.49
CA GLU A 69 -5.96 17.94 -12.65
C GLU A 69 -5.20 17.72 -11.35
N SER A 70 -5.74 18.19 -10.22
CA SER A 70 -5.20 17.92 -8.88
C SER A 70 -5.21 16.43 -8.57
N LYS A 71 -6.35 15.75 -8.74
CA LYS A 71 -6.49 14.30 -8.55
C LYS A 71 -5.55 13.51 -9.45
N ARG A 72 -5.39 13.92 -10.71
CA ARG A 72 -4.45 13.29 -11.66
C ARG A 72 -3.00 13.43 -11.21
N ARG A 73 -2.59 14.58 -10.65
CA ARG A 73 -1.25 14.76 -10.08
C ARG A 73 -1.02 13.85 -8.88
N ASN A 74 -1.99 13.78 -7.97
CA ASN A 74 -1.93 12.91 -6.80
C ASN A 74 -1.85 11.43 -7.20
N LEU A 75 -2.66 10.99 -8.17
CA LEU A 75 -2.60 9.61 -8.67
C LEU A 75 -1.22 9.25 -9.22
N LYS A 76 -0.59 10.16 -9.98
CA LYS A 76 0.79 9.95 -10.47
C LYS A 76 1.81 9.85 -9.34
N LEU A 77 1.62 10.59 -8.24
CA LEU A 77 2.48 10.48 -7.06
C LEU A 77 2.31 9.12 -6.38
N TYR A 78 1.07 8.66 -6.17
CA TYR A 78 0.80 7.35 -5.59
C TYR A 78 1.38 6.22 -6.44
N GLN A 79 1.23 6.27 -7.77
CA GLN A 79 1.83 5.28 -8.68
C GLN A 79 3.36 5.22 -8.58
N ARG A 80 4.04 6.36 -8.35
CA ARG A 80 5.49 6.36 -8.12
C ARG A 80 5.86 5.73 -6.79
N GLN A 81 5.10 6.04 -5.73
CA GLN A 81 5.30 5.45 -4.41
C GLN A 81 5.07 3.94 -4.44
N GLU A 82 4.02 3.46 -5.12
CA GLU A 82 3.77 2.03 -5.30
C GLU A 82 4.93 1.32 -6.04
N LEU A 83 5.51 1.96 -7.06
CA LEU A 83 6.68 1.42 -7.76
C LEU A 83 7.93 1.41 -6.87
N GLU A 84 8.10 2.40 -6.00
CA GLU A 84 9.21 2.48 -5.05
C GLU A 84 9.11 1.38 -3.99
N VAL A 85 7.95 1.24 -3.35
CA VAL A 85 7.65 0.15 -2.41
C VAL A 85 7.81 -1.21 -3.10
N GLY A 86 7.41 -1.33 -4.37
CA GLY A 86 7.61 -2.55 -5.16
C GLY A 86 9.09 -2.93 -5.32
N LYS A 87 9.99 -1.95 -5.49
CA LYS A 87 11.44 -2.19 -5.55
C LYS A 87 11.99 -2.61 -4.19
N GLU A 88 11.63 -1.89 -3.14
CA GLU A 88 12.06 -2.22 -1.77
C GLU A 88 11.61 -3.63 -1.38
N MET A 89 10.41 -4.05 -1.76
CA MET A 89 9.91 -5.40 -1.49
C MET A 89 10.73 -6.49 -2.22
N VAL A 90 11.22 -6.21 -3.43
CA VAL A 90 12.13 -7.10 -4.15
C VAL A 90 13.47 -7.20 -3.41
N ASP A 91 14.00 -6.09 -2.92
CA ASP A 91 15.25 -6.05 -2.17
C ASP A 91 15.12 -6.84 -0.84
N VAL A 92 14.03 -6.68 -0.11
CA VAL A 92 13.73 -7.48 1.11
C VAL A 92 13.66 -8.97 0.78
N LYS A 93 13.03 -9.35 -0.33
CA LYS A 93 12.96 -10.75 -0.76
C LYS A 93 14.34 -11.33 -1.07
N ASN A 94 15.20 -10.56 -1.73
CA ASN A 94 16.57 -10.97 -2.02
C ASN A 94 17.37 -11.14 -0.73
N TYR A 95 17.29 -10.17 0.19
CA TYR A 95 17.95 -10.23 1.49
C TYR A 95 17.49 -11.44 2.32
N LYS A 96 16.18 -11.74 2.32
CA LYS A 96 15.65 -12.95 2.97
C LYS A 96 16.26 -14.22 2.39
N MET A 97 16.40 -14.32 1.07
CA MET A 97 17.00 -15.48 0.40
C MET A 97 18.48 -15.64 0.74
N GLU A 98 19.22 -14.53 0.81
CA GLU A 98 20.61 -14.52 1.27
C GLU A 98 20.71 -15.01 2.72
N LEU A 99 19.86 -14.49 3.61
CA LEU A 99 19.81 -14.94 5.01
C LEU A 99 19.53 -16.45 5.12
N GLU A 100 18.51 -16.97 4.43
CA GLU A 100 18.21 -18.40 4.42
C GLU A 100 19.38 -19.24 3.91
N THR A 101 20.12 -18.75 2.92
CA THR A 101 21.30 -19.44 2.37
C THR A 101 22.44 -19.43 3.38
N THR A 102 22.72 -18.29 4.02
CA THR A 102 23.75 -18.20 5.06
C THR A 102 23.41 -19.02 6.30
N LEU A 103 22.13 -19.10 6.68
CA LEU A 103 21.67 -19.91 7.79
C LEU A 103 21.92 -21.40 7.52
N ARG A 104 21.54 -21.90 6.34
CA ARG A 104 21.83 -23.29 5.94
C ARG A 104 23.32 -23.59 5.95
N ALA A 105 24.14 -22.69 5.40
CA ALA A 105 25.59 -22.87 5.40
C ALA A 105 26.18 -22.91 6.82
N LEU A 106 25.62 -22.13 7.76
CA LEU A 106 26.01 -22.16 9.16
C LEU A 106 25.58 -23.46 9.85
N GLU A 107 24.36 -23.92 9.61
CA GLU A 107 23.84 -25.20 10.12
C GLU A 107 24.70 -26.37 9.62
N ASP A 108 25.00 -26.42 8.32
CA ASP A 108 25.88 -27.42 7.71
C ASP A 108 27.28 -27.37 8.33
N GLY A 109 27.85 -26.17 8.50
CA GLY A 109 29.17 -25.98 9.12
C GLY A 109 29.21 -26.39 10.59
N ILE A 110 28.13 -26.19 11.34
CA ILE A 110 27.99 -26.67 12.72
C ILE A 110 27.96 -28.19 12.77
N GLU A 111 27.20 -28.84 11.89
CA GLU A 111 27.14 -30.30 11.83
C GLU A 111 28.48 -30.92 11.40
N GLU A 112 29.17 -30.31 10.44
CA GLU A 112 30.53 -30.73 10.05
C GLU A 112 31.52 -30.57 11.22
N TRP A 113 31.48 -29.44 11.93
CA TRP A 113 32.32 -29.20 13.11
C TRP A 113 32.02 -30.18 14.25
N LYS A 114 30.74 -30.48 14.52
CA LYS A 114 30.33 -31.49 15.51
C LYS A 114 30.86 -32.87 15.13
N ALA A 115 30.72 -33.27 13.86
CA ALA A 115 31.21 -34.56 13.37
C ALA A 115 32.74 -34.66 13.53
N ALA A 116 33.48 -33.65 13.09
CA ALA A 116 34.94 -33.60 13.21
C ALA A 116 35.41 -33.65 14.68
N THR A 117 34.72 -32.93 15.56
CA THR A 117 35.00 -32.93 17.00
C THR A 117 34.76 -34.31 17.61
N ARG A 118 33.64 -34.96 17.30
CA ARG A 118 33.34 -36.34 17.75
C ARG A 118 34.39 -37.34 17.26
N ASP A 119 34.80 -37.23 16.01
CA ASP A 119 35.82 -38.09 15.42
C ASP A 119 37.18 -37.91 16.09
N SER A 120 37.50 -36.71 16.58
CA SER A 120 38.76 -36.45 17.28
C SER A 120 38.91 -37.22 18.60
N PHE A 121 37.79 -37.57 19.25
CA PHE A 121 37.80 -38.36 20.49
C PHE A 121 37.94 -39.87 20.24
N LYS A 122 37.74 -40.33 19.00
CA LYS A 122 37.75 -41.75 18.67
C LYS A 122 39.11 -42.37 18.90
N GLY A 123 39.15 -43.46 19.65
CA GLY A 123 40.39 -44.15 20.03
C GLY A 123 41.10 -43.57 21.25
N LEU A 124 40.57 -42.50 21.86
CA LEU A 124 41.13 -41.95 23.10
C LEU A 124 41.04 -42.98 24.23
N LYS A 125 42.19 -43.33 24.80
CA LYS A 125 42.29 -44.20 25.99
C LYS A 125 42.13 -43.35 27.24
N LEU A 126 41.18 -43.71 28.10
CA LEU A 126 40.94 -43.03 29.36
C LEU A 126 41.46 -43.86 30.54
N PRO A 127 41.88 -43.21 31.64
CA PRO A 127 42.16 -43.92 32.88
C PRO A 127 40.88 -44.54 33.45
N SER A 128 41.01 -45.66 34.17
CA SER A 128 39.89 -46.32 34.85
C SER A 128 39.08 -45.36 35.73
N PHE A 129 37.75 -45.46 35.67
CA PHE A 129 36.83 -44.62 36.42
C PHE A 129 35.55 -45.37 36.78
N SER A 130 34.72 -44.76 37.63
CA SER A 130 33.36 -45.23 37.92
C SER A 130 32.36 -44.17 37.52
N THR A 131 31.29 -44.57 36.86
CA THR A 131 30.14 -43.72 36.57
C THR A 131 29.42 -43.29 37.85
N VAL A 132 28.54 -42.30 37.75
CA VAL A 132 27.75 -41.76 38.88
C VAL A 132 26.86 -42.83 39.52
N ASP A 133 26.41 -43.82 38.75
CA ASP A 133 25.64 -44.98 39.25
C ASP A 133 26.50 -46.10 39.85
N GLY A 134 27.83 -45.91 39.90
CA GLY A 134 28.78 -46.84 40.50
C GLY A 134 29.32 -47.92 39.55
N THR A 135 28.97 -47.89 38.27
CA THR A 135 29.49 -48.86 37.28
C THR A 135 30.98 -48.59 37.01
N PRO A 136 31.89 -49.55 37.29
CA PRO A 136 33.31 -49.38 36.99
C PRO A 136 33.60 -49.65 35.50
N LEU A 137 34.52 -48.86 34.94
CA LEU A 137 35.11 -49.02 33.61
C LEU A 137 36.63 -49.00 33.76
N SER A 138 37.30 -50.06 33.32
CA SER A 138 38.74 -50.27 33.42
C SER A 138 39.43 -50.06 32.07
N ASP A 139 40.33 -49.08 31.99
CA ASP A 139 41.03 -48.68 30.77
C ASP A 139 40.14 -48.52 29.51
N PRO A 140 38.99 -47.82 29.60
CA PRO A 140 38.06 -47.74 28.48
C PRO A 140 38.63 -46.94 27.30
N ILE A 141 38.29 -47.36 26.08
CA ILE A 141 38.64 -46.68 24.84
C ILE A 141 37.38 -46.08 24.23
N VAL A 142 37.41 -44.79 23.86
CA VAL A 142 36.28 -44.14 23.18
C VAL A 142 36.09 -44.73 21.78
N VAL A 143 34.90 -45.25 21.49
CA VAL A 143 34.52 -45.80 20.19
C VAL A 143 33.75 -44.80 19.35
N GLU A 144 32.78 -44.12 19.97
CA GLU A 144 31.88 -43.18 19.32
C GLU A 144 31.34 -42.20 20.35
N VAL A 145 31.26 -40.91 19.99
CA VAL A 145 30.60 -39.87 20.79
C VAL A 145 29.29 -39.49 20.10
N LYS A 146 28.18 -39.52 20.84
CA LYS A 146 26.83 -39.15 20.37
C LYS A 146 26.32 -37.94 21.15
N ASP A 147 25.18 -37.38 20.73
CA ASP A 147 24.55 -36.24 21.41
C ASP A 147 24.21 -36.50 22.88
N GLU A 148 23.82 -37.73 23.23
CA GLU A 148 23.35 -38.06 24.58
C GLU A 148 24.42 -38.75 25.45
N GLY A 149 25.53 -39.21 24.86
CA GLY A 149 26.54 -39.96 25.60
C GLY A 149 27.66 -40.52 24.74
N ILE A 150 28.46 -41.40 25.34
CA ILE A 150 29.69 -41.94 24.75
C ILE A 150 29.64 -43.47 24.77
N GLN A 151 30.07 -44.09 23.67
CA GLN A 151 30.36 -45.52 23.60
C GLN A 151 31.82 -45.79 23.95
N PHE A 152 32.04 -46.66 24.93
CA PHE A 152 33.35 -47.12 25.35
C PHE A 152 33.53 -48.60 25.01
N ALA A 153 34.72 -48.97 24.54
CA ALA A 153 35.18 -50.35 24.46
C ALA A 153 35.98 -50.71 25.72
N GLU A 154 35.61 -51.81 26.36
CA GLU A 154 36.30 -52.40 27.50
C GLU A 154 36.47 -53.91 27.22
N GLY A 155 37.67 -54.31 26.80
CA GLY A 155 37.88 -55.65 26.24
C GLY A 155 37.06 -55.85 24.95
N ASP A 156 36.25 -56.91 24.92
CA ASP A 156 35.36 -57.23 23.78
C ASP A 156 33.95 -56.62 23.92
N ALA A 157 33.66 -55.92 25.03
CA ALA A 157 32.35 -55.34 25.29
C ALA A 157 32.31 -53.85 24.91
N ILE A 158 31.22 -53.43 24.27
CA ILE A 158 30.89 -52.01 24.03
C ILE A 158 29.82 -51.58 25.04
N LYS A 159 30.08 -50.51 25.78
CA LYS A 159 29.17 -49.93 26.78
C LYS A 159 28.83 -48.50 26.40
N PHE A 160 27.54 -48.18 26.36
CA PHE A 160 27.07 -46.80 26.21
C PHE A 160 26.86 -46.16 27.58
N VAL A 161 27.39 -44.96 27.76
CA VAL A 161 27.27 -44.19 28.99
C VAL A 161 26.76 -42.80 28.65
N GLU A 162 25.58 -42.45 29.16
CA GLU A 162 25.01 -41.10 29.04
C GLU A 162 25.93 -40.06 29.69
N PHE A 163 25.97 -38.85 29.13
CA PHE A 163 26.82 -37.78 29.66
C PHE A 163 26.55 -37.52 31.15
N GLU A 164 25.29 -37.56 31.59
CA GLU A 164 24.90 -37.33 33.00
C GLU A 164 25.52 -38.34 33.97
N LYS A 165 25.80 -39.56 33.49
CA LYS A 165 26.39 -40.65 34.28
C LYS A 165 27.92 -40.57 34.32
N LEU A 166 28.54 -39.69 33.55
CA LEU A 166 30.00 -39.49 33.58
C LEU A 166 30.44 -38.65 34.81
N PRO A 167 31.61 -38.96 35.39
CA PRO A 167 32.22 -38.10 36.40
C PRO A 167 32.32 -36.65 35.92
N LYS A 168 32.11 -35.69 36.82
CA LYS A 168 32.11 -34.25 36.48
C LYS A 168 33.38 -33.83 35.71
N THR A 169 34.54 -34.32 36.13
CA THR A 169 35.84 -34.03 35.50
C THR A 169 35.94 -34.56 34.07
N MET A 170 35.26 -35.65 33.74
CA MET A 170 35.18 -36.16 32.36
C MET A 170 34.14 -35.42 31.56
N ARG A 171 32.97 -35.14 32.16
CA ARG A 171 31.96 -34.28 31.53
C ARG A 171 32.57 -32.98 31.07
N GLU A 172 33.29 -32.26 31.92
CA GLU A 172 33.94 -30.99 31.55
C GLU A 172 34.84 -31.12 30.31
N ARG A 173 35.59 -32.22 30.17
CA ARG A 173 36.46 -32.46 29.00
C ARG A 173 35.69 -32.74 27.71
N PHE A 174 34.56 -33.45 27.79
CA PHE A 174 33.72 -33.70 26.62
C PHE A 174 32.71 -32.57 26.35
N ALA A 175 32.41 -31.78 27.38
CA ALA A 175 31.45 -30.68 27.35
C ALA A 175 32.05 -29.38 26.84
N ASP A 176 33.31 -29.05 27.17
CA ASP A 176 33.99 -27.87 26.63
C ASP A 176 34.06 -27.88 25.08
N GLU A 177 33.98 -29.06 24.46
CA GLU A 177 33.97 -29.21 22.99
C GLU A 177 32.58 -29.53 22.40
N SER A 178 31.57 -29.89 23.21
CA SER A 178 30.21 -30.20 22.73
C SER A 178 29.13 -29.18 23.12
N LEU A 179 29.39 -28.25 24.05
CA LEU A 179 28.35 -27.37 24.63
C LEU A 179 28.11 -26.01 23.94
N ILE A 180 28.72 -25.68 22.81
CA ILE A 180 28.34 -24.43 22.09
C ILE A 180 27.08 -24.61 21.22
N VAL A 181 26.45 -25.79 21.19
CA VAL A 181 25.13 -25.99 20.56
C VAL A 181 24.23 -26.88 21.43
N GLN A 182 23.99 -26.48 22.69
CA GLN A 182 22.70 -26.83 23.27
C GLN A 182 21.64 -26.13 22.42
N ASP A 183 20.73 -26.92 21.84
CA ASP A 183 19.62 -26.44 21.02
C ASP A 183 18.97 -25.19 21.63
N SER A 184 19.32 -24.01 21.09
CA SER A 184 18.59 -22.78 21.38
C SER A 184 17.15 -22.84 20.84
N ASN A 185 16.80 -23.91 20.10
CA ASN A 185 15.47 -24.18 19.57
C ASN A 185 14.43 -24.58 20.63
N THR A 186 14.79 -24.87 21.89
CA THR A 186 13.78 -25.15 22.92
C THR A 186 13.03 -23.89 23.42
N LYS A 187 13.31 -22.69 22.89
CA LYS A 187 12.63 -21.44 23.30
C LYS A 187 11.89 -20.67 22.20
N ALA A 188 11.89 -21.13 20.95
CA ALA A 188 11.22 -20.41 19.85
C ALA A 188 9.84 -20.97 19.45
N SER A 189 9.35 -22.03 20.09
CA SER A 189 8.06 -22.67 19.75
C SER A 189 6.83 -22.06 20.45
N ASP A 190 6.98 -21.01 21.26
CA ASP A 190 5.89 -20.43 22.06
C ASP A 190 5.58 -18.94 21.75
N GLN A 191 5.92 -18.43 20.57
CA GLN A 191 5.50 -17.08 20.13
C GLN A 191 4.95 -17.04 18.70
#